data_AF-A0A3L7VQ71-F1
#
_entry.id   AF-A0A3L7VQ71-F1
#
_cell.length_a   1.000
_cell.length_b   1.000
_cell.length_c   1.000
_cell.angle_alpha   90.00
_cell.angle_beta   90.00
_cell.angle_gamma   90.00
#
_symmetry.space_group_name_H-M   'P 1'
#
loop_
_entity.id
_entity.type
_entity.pdbx_description
1 polymer ?
#
loop_
_entity_poly.entity_id
_entity_poly.type
_entity_poly.pdbx_seq_one_letter_code
_entity_poly.pdbx_strand_id
1 'polypeptide(L)'
;MKVSVDVISDVICPWCFIGKRRLEKAIATLEGQHEVQVHWHPFQLNPTMPKDGISRKEYRTRKFGSWDRSTELDARVIAVGKMEGINFAFDKIDRTPNMSPCN
;
A
#
# COMPACT_ATOMS: atom_id res chain seq x y z
N MET A 1 28.53 -4.15 9.49
CA MET A 1 28.23 -4.68 8.13
C MET A 1 27.05 -3.93 7.57
N LYS A 2 27.10 -3.53 6.29
CA LYS A 2 26.05 -2.76 5.62
C LYS A 2 25.07 -3.69 4.92
N VAL A 3 23.78 -3.43 5.06
CA VAL A 3 22.68 -4.22 4.47
C VAL A 3 21.90 -3.32 3.52
N SER A 4 21.71 -3.77 2.29
CA SER A 4 20.88 -3.10 1.28
C SER A 4 19.52 -3.79 1.19
N VAL A 5 18.43 -3.03 1.15
CA VAL A 5 17.07 -3.53 1.02
C VAL A 5 16.36 -2.81 -0.12
N ASP A 6 16.03 -3.55 -1.16
CA ASP A 6 15.22 -3.07 -2.28
C ASP A 6 13.73 -3.32 -2.01
N VAL A 7 12.93 -2.25 -2.01
CA VAL A 7 11.50 -2.30 -1.71
C VAL A 7 10.70 -1.87 -2.93
N ILE A 8 9.94 -2.81 -3.49
CA ILE A 8 9.00 -2.56 -4.58
C ILE A 8 7.67 -2.17 -3.96
N SER A 9 7.19 -0.96 -4.25
CA SER A 9 6.02 -0.39 -3.58
C SER A 9 5.11 0.38 -4.52
N ASP A 10 3.81 0.23 -4.29
CA ASP A 10 2.77 1.04 -4.90
C ASP A 10 2.06 1.85 -3.79
N VAL A 11 1.85 3.15 -4.02
CA VAL A 11 1.24 4.07 -3.04
C VAL A 11 -0.27 3.87 -2.82
N ILE A 12 -1.02 3.25 -3.75
CA ILE A 12 -2.43 2.89 -3.47
C ILE A 12 -2.54 1.59 -2.66
N CYS A 13 -1.45 0.83 -2.55
CA CYS A 13 -1.46 -0.46 -1.87
C CYS A 13 -1.41 -0.26 -0.35
N PRO A 14 -2.49 -0.59 0.39
CA PRO A 14 -2.46 -0.39 1.84
C PRO A 14 -1.49 -1.36 2.54
N TRP A 15 -1.23 -2.53 1.94
CA TRP A 15 -0.24 -3.47 2.45
C TRP A 15 1.19 -2.96 2.29
N CYS A 16 1.50 -2.19 1.24
CA CYS A 16 2.80 -1.53 1.12
C CYS A 16 3.01 -0.54 2.26
N PHE A 17 1.96 0.18 2.69
CA PHE A 17 2.08 1.11 3.82
C PHE A 17 2.26 0.38 5.17
N ILE A 18 1.53 -0.71 5.40
CA ILE A 18 1.73 -1.60 6.55
C ILE A 18 3.17 -2.16 6.55
N GLY A 19 3.62 -2.65 5.39
CA GLY A 19 4.98 -3.18 5.21
C GLY A 19 6.05 -2.14 5.51
N LYS A 20 5.87 -0.90 5.07
CA LYS A 20 6.76 0.23 5.39
C LYS A 20 6.88 0.44 6.91
N ARG A 21 5.75 0.49 7.65
CA ARG A 21 5.78 0.65 9.11
C ARG A 21 6.52 -0.49 9.81
N ARG A 22 6.31 -1.72 9.34
CA ARG A 22 7.01 -2.89 9.89
C ARG A 22 8.49 -2.89 9.58
N LEU A 23 8.87 -2.50 8.36
CA LEU A 23 10.26 -2.36 7.96
C LEU A 23 10.97 -1.29 8.80
N GLU A 24 10.36 -0.13 8.99
CA GLU A 24 10.88 0.94 9.86
C GLU A 24 11.13 0.43 11.29
N LYS A 25 10.15 -0.28 11.88
CA LYS A 25 10.31 -0.89 13.20
C LYS A 25 11.45 -1.90 13.25
N ALA A 26 11.56 -2.76 12.23
CA ALA A 26 12.64 -3.75 12.16
C ALA A 26 14.02 -3.09 12.04
N ILE A 27 14.15 -2.05 11.20
CA ILE A 27 15.39 -1.29 11.06
C ILE A 27 15.79 -0.64 12.38
N ALA A 28 14.84 -0.08 13.12
CA ALA A 28 15.10 0.51 14.44
C ALA A 28 15.70 -0.50 15.43
N THR A 29 15.35 -1.80 15.34
CA THR A 29 15.95 -2.84 16.21
C THR A 29 17.41 -3.16 15.87
N LEU A 30 17.89 -2.76 14.69
CA LEU A 30 19.25 -3.01 14.22
C LEU A 30 20.17 -1.78 14.35
N GLU A 31 19.64 -0.66 14.87
CA GLU A 31 20.40 0.57 15.08
C GLU A 31 21.65 0.33 15.92
N GLY A 32 22.79 0.84 15.47
CA GLY A 32 24.09 0.68 16.11
C GLY A 32 24.82 -0.64 15.81
N GLN A 33 24.16 -1.64 15.20
CA GLN A 33 24.79 -2.91 14.81
C GLN A 33 25.05 -3.01 13.31
N HIS A 34 24.09 -2.56 12.52
CA HIS A 34 24.12 -2.62 11.07
C HIS A 34 23.64 -1.30 10.47
N GLU A 35 24.30 -0.86 9.40
CA GLU A 35 23.80 0.24 8.58
C GLU A 35 22.84 -0.36 7.54
N VAL A 36 21.55 0.01 7.61
CA VAL A 36 20.54 -0.44 6.64
C VAL A 36 20.25 0.68 5.65
N GLN A 37 20.46 0.40 4.36
CA GLN A 37 20.09 1.30 3.26
C GLN A 37 18.87 0.75 2.53
N VAL A 38 17.83 1.58 2.42
CA VAL A 38 16.57 1.20 1.78
C VAL A 38 16.44 1.92 0.44
N HIS A 39 16.27 1.16 -0.63
CA HIS A 39 16.03 1.65 -1.98
C HIS A 39 14.57 1.40 -2.35
N TRP A 40 13.83 2.47 -2.63
CA TRP A 40 12.42 2.39 -3.00
C TRP A 40 12.26 2.37 -4.50
N HIS A 41 11.60 1.33 -5.02
CA HIS A 41 11.31 1.14 -6.43
C HIS A 41 9.80 1.27 -6.66
N PRO A 42 9.36 2.16 -7.56
CA PRO A 42 7.94 2.35 -7.83
C PRO A 42 7.35 1.12 -8.52
N PHE A 43 6.10 0.81 -8.19
CA PHE A 43 5.31 -0.22 -8.85
C PHE A 43 3.91 0.29 -9.13
N GLN A 44 3.28 -0.25 -10.18
CA GLN A 44 1.90 0.04 -10.54
C GLN A 44 1.07 -1.25 -10.53
N LEU A 45 0.17 -1.37 -9.55
CA LEU A 45 -0.78 -2.47 -9.44
C LEU A 45 -1.79 -2.50 -10.58
N ASN A 46 -2.05 -1.34 -11.20
CA ASN A 46 -2.92 -1.23 -12.37
C ASN A 46 -2.31 -0.25 -13.39
N PRO A 47 -1.40 -0.73 -14.27
CA PRO A 47 -0.75 0.12 -15.27
C PRO A 47 -1.73 0.60 -16.36
N THR A 48 -2.90 -0.03 -16.50
CA THR A 48 -3.93 0.33 -17.49
C THR A 48 -5.03 1.21 -16.91
N MET A 49 -4.85 1.78 -15.71
CA MET A 49 -5.81 2.71 -15.13
C MET A 49 -6.03 3.92 -16.07
N PRO A 50 -7.28 4.37 -16.34
CA PRO A 50 -7.55 5.61 -17.08
C PRO A 50 -7.00 6.84 -16.35
N LYS A 51 -6.70 7.94 -17.06
CA LYS A 51 -6.12 9.16 -16.45
C LYS A 51 -6.95 9.70 -15.28
N ASP A 52 -8.27 9.73 -15.41
CA ASP A 52 -9.19 10.21 -14.37
C ASP A 52 -9.45 9.20 -13.24
N GLY A 53 -8.74 8.06 -13.25
CA GLY A 53 -9.05 6.91 -12.41
C GLY A 53 -10.42 6.33 -12.72
N ILE A 54 -10.93 5.47 -11.84
CA ILE A 54 -12.30 4.95 -11.90
C ILE A 54 -12.92 4.87 -10.51
N SER A 55 -14.23 4.62 -10.45
CA SER A 55 -14.93 4.40 -9.17
C SER A 55 -14.24 3.28 -8.38
N ARG A 56 -13.98 3.51 -7.10
CA ARG A 56 -13.35 2.51 -6.22
C ARG A 56 -14.22 1.26 -6.13
N LYS A 57 -15.53 1.45 -5.99
CA LYS A 57 -16.50 0.34 -5.92
C LYS A 57 -16.43 -0.50 -7.19
N GLU A 58 -16.51 0.13 -8.35
CA GLU A 58 -16.40 -0.56 -9.65
C GLU A 58 -15.07 -1.30 -9.80
N TYR A 59 -13.94 -0.62 -9.55
CA TYR A 59 -12.60 -1.21 -9.64
C TYR A 59 -12.47 -2.45 -8.75
N ARG A 60 -12.88 -2.33 -7.49
CA ARG A 60 -12.71 -3.41 -6.52
C ARG A 60 -13.70 -4.54 -6.69
N THR A 61 -14.93 -4.25 -7.13
CA THR A 61 -15.87 -5.30 -7.53
C THR A 61 -15.32 -6.11 -8.71
N ARG A 62 -14.76 -5.45 -9.74
CA ARG A 62 -14.10 -6.14 -10.86
C ARG A 62 -12.89 -6.96 -10.41
N LYS A 63 -12.07 -6.41 -9.52
CA LYS A 63 -10.82 -7.04 -9.04
C LYS A 63 -11.05 -8.21 -8.09
N PHE A 64 -12.05 -8.12 -7.21
CA PHE A 64 -12.27 -9.07 -6.13
C PHE A 64 -13.56 -9.87 -6.25
N GLY A 65 -14.35 -9.66 -7.32
CA GLY A 65 -15.57 -10.40 -7.63
C GLY A 65 -16.85 -9.80 -7.06
N SER A 66 -16.80 -9.14 -5.89
CA SER A 66 -17.97 -8.45 -5.32
C SER A 66 -17.57 -7.25 -4.44
N TRP A 67 -18.52 -6.34 -4.21
CA TRP A 67 -18.31 -5.23 -3.29
C TRP A 67 -18.23 -5.70 -1.83
N ASP A 68 -19.02 -6.70 -1.45
CA ASP A 68 -19.01 -7.24 -0.09
C ASP A 68 -17.66 -7.88 0.25
N ARG A 69 -17.14 -8.71 -0.66
CA ARG A 69 -15.79 -9.29 -0.52
C ARG A 69 -14.71 -8.22 -0.46
N SER A 70 -14.87 -7.15 -1.25
CA SER A 70 -13.98 -6.00 -1.19
C SER A 70 -14.00 -5.34 0.20
N THR A 71 -15.18 -5.18 0.82
CA THR A 71 -15.34 -4.57 2.14
C THR A 71 -14.77 -5.47 3.25
N GLU A 72 -14.92 -6.78 3.14
CA GLU A 72 -14.28 -7.74 4.06
C GLU A 72 -12.76 -7.65 4.02
N LEU A 73 -12.18 -7.54 2.83
CA LEU A 73 -10.73 -7.36 2.66
C LEU A 73 -10.27 -6.03 3.28
N ASP A 74 -11.06 -4.96 3.11
CA ASP A 74 -10.78 -3.66 3.74
C ASP A 74 -10.81 -3.75 5.27
N ALA A 75 -11.78 -4.46 5.85
CA ALA A 75 -11.87 -4.67 7.29
C ALA A 75 -10.62 -5.39 7.85
N ARG A 76 -10.09 -6.39 7.14
CA ARG A 76 -8.84 -7.07 7.53
C ARG A 76 -7.65 -6.12 7.50
N VAL A 77 -7.55 -5.29 6.46
CA VAL A 77 -6.49 -4.29 6.33
C VAL A 77 -6.58 -3.23 7.42
N ILE A 78 -7.79 -2.77 7.77
CA ILE A 78 -8.02 -1.83 8.88
C ILE A 78 -7.54 -2.44 10.20
N ALA A 79 -7.92 -3.69 10.47
CA ALA A 79 -7.53 -4.38 11.71
C ALA A 79 -6.01 -4.47 11.85
N VAL A 80 -5.30 -4.88 10.79
CA VAL A 80 -3.82 -4.94 10.81
C VAL A 80 -3.19 -3.54 10.82
N GLY A 81 -3.74 -2.60 10.06
CA GLY A 81 -3.27 -1.21 10.03
C GLY A 81 -3.29 -0.58 11.42
N LYS A 82 -4.34 -0.82 12.21
CA LYS A 82 -4.46 -0.34 13.58
C LYS A 82 -3.32 -0.85 14.48
N MET A 83 -2.89 -2.10 14.31
CA MET A 83 -1.74 -2.66 15.04
C MET A 83 -0.43 -1.95 14.69
N GLU A 84 -0.33 -1.39 13.48
CA GLU A 84 0.81 -0.60 13.03
C GLU A 84 0.63 0.92 13.21
N GLY A 85 -0.41 1.36 13.92
CA GLY A 85 -0.70 2.78 14.16
C GLY A 85 -1.24 3.52 12.92
N ILE A 86 -1.83 2.80 11.96
CA ILE A 86 -2.43 3.35 10.74
C ILE A 86 -3.96 3.33 10.87
N ASN A 87 -4.58 4.50 10.71
CA ASN A 87 -6.03 4.66 10.65
C ASN A 87 -6.48 4.78 9.20
N PHE A 88 -6.77 3.65 8.54
CA PHE A 88 -7.29 3.66 7.18
C PHE A 88 -8.74 4.16 7.14
N ALA A 89 -9.02 5.13 6.27
CA ALA A 89 -10.36 5.67 6.03
C ALA A 89 -10.84 5.29 4.62
N PHE A 90 -11.00 3.99 4.35
CA PHE A 90 -11.39 3.49 3.03
C PHE A 90 -12.80 3.92 2.61
N ASP A 91 -13.65 4.23 3.58
CA ASP A 91 -15.00 4.79 3.40
C ASP A 91 -14.99 6.19 2.76
N LYS A 92 -13.88 6.94 2.91
CA LYS A 92 -13.70 8.27 2.30
C LYS A 92 -13.11 8.23 0.89
N ILE A 93 -12.94 7.05 0.31
CA ILE A 93 -12.30 6.87 -0.99
C ILE A 93 -13.34 6.47 -2.03
N ASP A 94 -13.79 7.45 -2.81
CA ASP A 94 -14.77 7.21 -3.88
C ASP A 94 -14.13 6.74 -5.19
N ARG A 95 -12.85 7.08 -5.42
CA ARG A 95 -12.12 6.78 -6.66
C ARG A 95 -10.78 6.13 -6.42
N THR A 96 -10.42 5.17 -7.26
CA THR A 96 -9.05 4.67 -7.36
C THR A 96 -8.32 5.53 -8.39
N PRO A 97 -7.28 6.28 -7.99
CA PRO A 97 -6.58 7.19 -8.89
C PRO A 97 -5.67 6.45 -9.87
N ASN A 98 -5.29 7.15 -10.94
CA ASN A 98 -4.14 6.79 -11.75
C ASN A 98 -2.85 7.27 -11.07
N MET A 99 -1.79 6.48 -11.14
CA MET A 99 -0.48 6.82 -10.58
C MET A 99 0.62 6.88 -11.65
N SER A 100 0.25 6.85 -12.92
CA SER A 100 1.14 7.23 -13.99
C SER A 100 1.47 8.72 -13.89
N PRO A 101 2.67 9.14 -14.32
CA PRO A 101 3.05 10.55 -14.31
C PRO A 101 1.98 11.42 -14.97
N CYS A 102 1.70 12.57 -14.37
CA CYS A 102 0.88 13.60 -14.98
C CYS A 102 1.66 14.21 -16.15
N ASN A 103 1.52 13.61 -17.33
CA ASN A 103 1.90 14.22 -18.61
C ASN A 103 0.78 15.15 -19.09
#